data_AF-A0A849ZDJ2-F1
#
_entry.id   AF-A0A849ZDJ2-F1
#
_cell.length_a   1.000
_cell.length_b   1.000
_cell.length_c   1.000
_cell.angle_alpha   90.00
_cell.angle_beta   90.00
_cell.angle_gamma   90.00
#
_symmetry.space_group_name_H-M   'P 1'
#
loop_
_entity.id
_entity.type
_entity.pdbx_description
1 polymer ?
#
loop_
_entity_poly.entity_id
_entity_poly.type
_entity_poly.pdbx_seq_one_letter_code
_entity_poly.pdbx_strand_id
1 'polypeptide(L)'
;MLVGAGVPRAALNQRATKLDPYIPFVLETLAKYPRLRATRLYQMVKQRGDVGSVGHFRVLVQRIRPRPSAEAFQRLRTLAGEEPQVDWGHFGKVMVCNTARPLMAFVMVL
;
A
#
# COMPACT_ATOMS: atom_id res chain seq x y z
N MET A 1 28.63 -23.95 19.84
CA MET A 1 28.65 -23.54 18.42
C MET A 1 27.96 -22.17 18.34
N LEU A 2 28.74 -21.09 18.32
CA LEU A 2 28.22 -19.72 18.34
C LEU A 2 27.84 -19.30 16.90
N VAL A 3 26.55 -19.19 16.62
CA VAL A 3 26.04 -18.57 15.39
C VAL A 3 26.25 -17.07 15.52
N GLY A 4 27.11 -16.52 14.64
CA GLY A 4 27.41 -15.10 14.60
C GLY A 4 26.14 -14.28 14.39
N ALA A 5 25.90 -13.34 15.29
CA ALA A 5 24.89 -12.31 15.12
C ALA A 5 25.18 -11.56 13.81
N GLY A 6 24.31 -11.74 12.81
CA GLY A 6 24.40 -11.02 11.55
C GLY A 6 24.39 -9.52 11.82
N VAL A 7 25.41 -8.83 11.32
CA VAL A 7 25.52 -7.37 11.42
C VAL A 7 24.21 -6.74 10.89
N PRO A 8 23.58 -5.81 11.63
CA PRO A 8 22.42 -5.08 11.12
C PRO A 8 22.80 -4.44 9.79
N ARG A 9 22.06 -4.78 8.72
CA ARG A 9 22.33 -4.33 7.35
C ARG A 9 22.31 -2.80 7.18
N ALA A 10 21.83 -2.08 8.20
CA ALA A 10 21.87 -0.62 8.32
C ALA A 10 23.28 -0.05 8.54
N ALA A 11 24.23 -0.85 9.03
CA ALA A 11 25.60 -0.42 9.35
C ALA A 11 26.63 -0.69 8.22
N LEU A 12 26.21 -1.31 7.11
CA LEU A 12 27.07 -1.45 5.95
C LEU A 12 27.13 -0.11 5.22
N ASN A 13 28.26 0.60 5.39
CA ASN A 13 28.69 1.80 4.67
C ASN A 13 27.87 2.04 3.38
N GLN A 14 26.87 2.90 3.45
CA GLN A 14 26.17 3.34 2.25
C GLN A 14 27.19 4.12 1.43
N ARG A 15 27.63 3.52 0.32
CA ARG A 15 28.53 4.18 -0.62
C ARG A 15 27.89 5.50 -1.04
N ALA A 16 28.64 6.59 -0.89
CA ALA A 16 28.16 7.90 -1.28
C ALA A 16 27.68 7.85 -2.74
N THR A 17 26.43 8.24 -2.97
CA THR A 17 25.77 8.19 -4.27
C THR A 17 25.55 9.62 -4.77
N LYS A 18 25.48 9.82 -6.10
CA LYS A 18 25.04 11.09 -6.72
C LYS A 18 23.69 11.62 -6.19
N LEU A 19 22.90 10.78 -5.52
CA LEU A 19 21.60 11.11 -4.94
C LEU A 19 21.69 11.75 -3.54
N ASP A 20 22.80 11.57 -2.83
CA ASP A 20 22.93 11.98 -1.42
C ASP A 20 22.71 13.48 -1.21
N PRO A 21 23.24 14.39 -2.08
CA PRO A 21 22.97 15.82 -1.95
C PRO A 21 21.48 16.19 -2.08
N TYR A 22 20.68 15.33 -2.71
CA TYR A 22 19.26 15.57 -2.96
C TYR A 22 18.34 14.90 -1.93
N ILE A 23 18.87 14.09 -1.00
CA ILE A 23 18.08 13.43 0.05
C ILE A 23 17.28 14.44 0.89
N PRO A 24 17.86 15.57 1.37
CA PRO A 24 17.10 16.55 2.15
C PRO A 24 15.89 17.10 1.40
N PHE A 25 16.08 17.45 0.12
CA PHE A 25 15.01 17.94 -0.75
C PHE A 25 13.90 16.89 -0.97
N VAL A 26 14.28 15.62 -1.15
CA VAL A 26 13.29 14.55 -1.34
C VAL A 26 12.48 14.31 -0.07
N LEU A 27 13.11 14.35 1.11
CA LEU A 27 12.42 14.22 2.40
C LEU A 27 11.44 15.38 2.63
N GLU A 28 11.88 16.61 2.42
CA GLU A 28 11.03 17.81 2.54
C GLU A 28 9.83 17.75 1.58
N THR A 29 10.07 17.35 0.33
CA THR A 29 9.02 17.23 -0.67
C THR A 29 8.02 16.13 -0.32
N LEU A 30 8.48 14.99 0.21
CA LEU A 30 7.62 13.90 0.64
C LEU A 30 6.83 14.24 1.91
N ALA A 31 7.39 15.06 2.82
CA ALA A 31 6.66 15.56 3.98
C ALA A 31 5.48 16.45 3.54
N LYS A 32 5.69 17.31 2.54
CA LYS A 32 4.63 18.17 1.98
C LYS A 32 3.65 17.43 1.07
N TYR A 33 4.13 16.45 0.31
CA TYR A 33 3.34 15.67 -0.64
C TYR A 33 3.56 14.15 -0.49
N PRO A 34 2.99 13.52 0.55
CA PRO A 34 3.27 12.10 0.87
C PRO A 34 2.96 11.13 -0.26
N ARG A 35 1.93 11.42 -1.07
CA ARG A 35 1.47 10.57 -2.20
C ARG A 35 2.19 10.85 -3.53
N LEU A 36 3.13 11.80 -3.57
CA LEU A 36 3.80 12.21 -4.81
C LEU A 36 4.55 11.05 -5.47
N ARG A 37 4.34 10.83 -6.76
CA ARG A 37 4.97 9.70 -7.46
C ARG A 37 6.49 9.86 -7.52
N ALA A 38 7.23 8.77 -7.29
CA ALA A 38 8.69 8.76 -7.37
C ALA A 38 9.24 9.26 -8.73
N THR A 39 8.51 9.04 -9.83
CA THR A 39 8.90 9.57 -11.15
C THR A 39 8.82 11.09 -11.23
N ARG A 40 7.87 11.72 -10.52
CA ARG A 40 7.75 13.17 -10.47
C ARG A 40 8.87 13.78 -9.61
N LEU A 41 9.14 13.18 -8.46
CA LEU A 41 10.31 13.53 -7.63
C LEU A 41 11.61 13.42 -8.43
N TYR A 42 11.77 12.36 -9.21
CA TYR A 42 12.93 12.19 -10.08
C TYR A 42 13.07 13.33 -11.10
N GLN A 43 11.98 13.76 -11.74
CA GLN A 43 12.03 14.90 -12.66
C GLN A 43 12.39 16.21 -11.95
N MET A 44 11.85 16.45 -10.75
CA MET A 44 12.18 17.64 -9.95
C MET A 44 13.66 17.66 -9.60
N VAL A 45 14.21 16.52 -9.19
CA VAL A 45 15.63 16.40 -8.86
C VAL A 45 16.49 16.50 -10.12
N LYS A 46 16.10 15.89 -11.24
CA LYS A 46 16.82 15.97 -12.52
C LYS A 46 16.92 17.41 -13.07
N GLN A 47 15.92 18.26 -12.81
CA GLN A 47 15.99 19.68 -13.16
C GLN A 47 17.05 20.46 -12.37
N ARG A 48 17.51 19.91 -11.23
CA ARG A 48 18.50 20.52 -10.35
C ARG A 48 19.92 19.96 -10.57
N GLY A 49 20.06 18.82 -11.26
CA GLY A 49 21.35 18.24 -11.63
C GLY A 49 21.26 16.79 -12.10
N ASP A 50 22.41 16.19 -12.43
CA ASP A 50 22.49 14.77 -12.81
C ASP A 50 22.39 13.86 -11.59
N VAL A 51 21.43 12.94 -11.64
CA VAL A 51 21.08 12.02 -10.56
C VAL A 51 21.15 10.55 -10.96
N GLY A 52 21.70 10.28 -12.15
CA GLY A 52 21.86 8.92 -12.65
C GLY A 52 20.53 8.23 -12.95
N SER A 53 20.44 6.93 -12.67
CA SER A 53 19.31 6.10 -13.09
C SER A 53 18.05 6.29 -12.24
N VAL A 54 16.90 6.40 -12.92
CA VAL A 54 15.56 6.40 -12.31
C VAL A 54 15.27 5.14 -11.50
N GLY A 55 15.88 4.00 -11.86
CA GLY A 55 15.72 2.74 -11.12
C GLY A 55 16.31 2.85 -9.71
N HIS A 56 17.55 3.35 -9.61
CA HIS A 56 18.21 3.59 -8.32
C HIS A 56 17.44 4.62 -7.49
N PHE A 57 16.96 5.69 -8.13
CA PHE A 57 16.13 6.69 -7.48
C PHE A 57 14.85 6.10 -6.85
N ARG A 58 14.14 5.23 -7.56
CA ARG A 58 12.94 4.56 -7.04
C ARG A 58 13.24 3.71 -5.81
N VAL A 59 14.35 2.97 -5.82
CA VAL A 59 14.77 2.16 -4.67
C VAL A 59 15.04 3.04 -3.45
N LEU A 60 15.72 4.18 -3.64
CA LEU A 60 15.97 5.14 -2.57
C LEU A 60 14.66 5.72 -2.01
N VAL A 61 13.75 6.18 -2.88
CA VAL A 61 12.45 6.74 -2.45
C VAL A 61 11.61 5.71 -1.70
N GLN A 62 11.61 4.44 -2.12
CA GLN A 62 10.90 3.37 -1.40
C GLN A 62 11.42 3.13 0.01
N ARG A 63 12.72 3.35 0.26
CA ARG A 63 13.34 3.18 1.59
C ARG A 63 13.02 4.33 2.54
N ILE A 64 13.02 5.56 2.03
CA ILE A 64 12.83 6.76 2.85
C ILE A 64 11.36 7.15 3.03
N ARG A 65 10.46 6.70 2.14
CA ARG A 65 9.04 7.00 2.24
C ARG A 65 8.49 6.36 3.52
N PRO A 66 7.88 7.13 4.44
CA PRO A 66 7.17 6.58 5.58
C PRO A 66 6.09 5.63 5.07
N ARG A 67 6.12 4.36 5.49
CA ARG A 67 5.00 3.47 5.23
C ARG A 67 3.82 3.95 6.08
N PRO A 68 2.61 4.08 5.51
CA PRO A 68 1.44 4.28 6.34
C PRO A 68 1.41 3.19 7.41
N SER A 69 0.99 3.55 8.63
CA SER A 69 0.78 2.57 9.69
C SER A 69 -0.10 1.46 9.12
N ALA A 70 0.33 0.21 9.24
CA ALA A 70 -0.51 -0.91 8.87
C ALA A 70 -1.78 -0.78 9.72
N GLU A 71 -2.92 -0.51 9.07
CA GLU A 71 -4.20 -0.60 9.74
C GLU A 71 -4.30 -2.02 10.31
N ALA A 72 -4.57 -2.12 11.61
CA ALA A 72 -4.71 -3.40 12.29
C ALA A 72 -6.04 -4.02 11.85
N PHE A 73 -6.06 -4.67 10.69
CA PHE A 73 -7.18 -5.50 10.31
C PHE A 73 -7.22 -6.71 11.24
N GLN A 74 -8.38 -6.96 11.85
CA GLN A 74 -8.60 -8.20 12.58
C GLN A 74 -8.53 -9.36 11.60
N ARG A 75 -7.49 -10.19 11.71
CA ARG A 75 -7.37 -11.39 10.89
C ARG A 75 -8.18 -12.50 11.53
N LEU A 76 -9.43 -12.65 11.11
CA LEU A 76 -10.26 -13.78 11.49
C LEU A 76 -9.75 -15.06 10.79
N ARG A 77 -9.80 -16.18 11.51
CA ARG A 77 -9.62 -17.52 10.96
C ARG A 77 -10.88 -18.30 11.31
N THR A 78 -11.57 -18.77 10.29
CA THR A 78 -12.79 -19.57 10.42
C THR A 78 -12.53 -20.96 9.88
N LEU A 79 -13.05 -21.98 10.56
CA LEU A 79 -13.13 -23.33 10.05
C LEU A 79 -14.30 -23.43 9.04
N ALA A 80 -14.25 -24.43 8.17
CA ALA A 80 -15.37 -24.72 7.28
C ALA A 80 -16.62 -25.04 8.12
N GLY A 81 -17.74 -24.37 7.83
CA GLY A 81 -18.98 -24.52 8.58
C GLY A 81 -19.07 -23.77 9.91
N GLU A 82 -18.11 -22.90 10.25
CA GLU A 82 -18.14 -22.11 11.48
C GLU A 82 -18.90 -20.78 11.32
N GLU A 83 -18.80 -20.14 10.15
CA GLU A 83 -19.45 -18.87 9.85
C GLU A 83 -20.19 -18.93 8.52
N PRO A 84 -21.53 -18.75 8.48
CA PRO A 84 -22.26 -18.66 7.23
C PRO A 84 -22.04 -17.31 6.54
N GLN A 85 -21.74 -17.33 5.23
CA GLN A 85 -21.77 -16.13 4.41
C GLN A 85 -23.19 -15.88 3.90
N VAL A 86 -23.73 -14.69 4.17
CA VAL A 86 -25.06 -14.28 3.73
C VAL A 86 -24.94 -13.07 2.81
N ASP A 87 -25.55 -13.16 1.63
CA ASP A 87 -25.67 -12.05 0.68
C ASP A 87 -27.15 -11.79 0.33
N TRP A 88 -27.51 -10.54 0.08
CA TRP A 88 -28.87 -10.11 -0.24
C TRP A 88 -28.95 -9.59 -1.68
N GLY A 89 -29.95 -10.04 -2.42
CA GLY A 89 -30.24 -9.61 -3.79
C GLY A 89 -31.59 -8.92 -3.90
N HIS A 90 -31.63 -7.81 -4.64
CA HIS A 90 -32.87 -7.15 -5.08
C HIS A 90 -33.16 -7.51 -6.53
N PHE A 91 -34.31 -8.15 -6.77
CA PHE A 91 -34.69 -8.74 -8.07
C PHE A 91 -35.79 -7.95 -8.78
N GLY A 92 -35.92 -6.65 -8.48
CA GLY A 92 -36.97 -5.80 -9.05
C GLY A 92 -38.29 -5.95 -8.31
N LYS A 93 -39.42 -5.80 -9.01
CA LYS A 93 -40.75 -5.88 -8.39
C LYS A 93 -41.53 -7.08 -8.93
N VAL A 94 -42.26 -7.74 -8.04
CA VAL A 94 -43.20 -8.80 -8.36
C VAL A 94 -44.62 -8.35 -8.01
N MET A 95 -45.59 -8.74 -8.82
CA MET A 95 -47.00 -8.54 -8.50
C MET A 95 -47.43 -9.56 -7.45
N VAL A 96 -47.86 -9.08 -6.29
CA VAL A 96 -48.48 -9.90 -5.25
C VAL A 96 -49.92 -9.42 -5.11
N CYS A 97 -50.87 -10.28 -5.49
CA CYS A 97 -52.27 -9.91 -5.66
C CYS A 97 -52.41 -8.70 -6.59
N ASN A 98 -52.96 -7.58 -6.11
CA ASN A 98 -53.17 -6.35 -6.88
C ASN A 98 -52.14 -5.25 -6.58
N THR A 99 -50.95 -5.60 -6.06
CA THR A 99 -49.91 -4.59 -5.74
C THR A 99 -48.50 -5.07 -6.09
N ALA A 100 -47.71 -4.18 -6.69
CA ALA A 100 -46.30 -4.42 -6.98
C ALA A 100 -45.45 -4.24 -5.71
N ARG A 101 -44.70 -5.27 -5.33
CA ARG A 101 -43.79 -5.28 -4.17
C ARG A 101 -42.35 -5.54 -4.63
N PRO A 102 -41.32 -4.93 -4.00
CA PRO A 102 -39.94 -5.28 -4.30
C PRO A 102 -39.67 -6.73 -3.89
N LEU A 103 -39.06 -7.51 -4.79
CA LEU A 103 -38.61 -8.86 -4.54
C LEU A 103 -37.17 -8.79 -4.01
N MET A 104 -37.01 -9.24 -2.77
CA MET A 104 -35.72 -9.39 -2.11
C MET A 104 -35.51 -10.88 -1.85
N ALA A 105 -34.31 -11.39 -2.09
CA ALA A 105 -33.92 -12.72 -1.63
C ALA A 105 -32.54 -12.63 -0.96
N PHE A 106 -32.20 -13.63 -0.16
CA PHE A 106 -30.85 -13.80 0.34
C PHE A 106 -30.34 -15.19 -0.02
N VAL A 107 -29.03 -15.30 -0.20
CA VAL A 107 -28.32 -16.58 -0.31
C VAL A 107 -27.47 -16.74 0.93
N MET A 108 -27.51 -17.92 1.53
CA MET A 108 -26.66 -18.29 2.65
C MET A 108 -25.85 -19.52 2.27
N VAL A 109 -24.55 -19.48 2.51
CA VAL A 109 -23.62 -20.60 2.32
C VAL A 109 -22.87 -20.84 3.64
N LEU A 110 -22.77 -22.10 4.06
CA LEU A 110 -22.07 -22.53 5.26
C LEU A 110 -20.89 -23.44 4.90
#